data_AF-A0A537RLM9-F1
#
_entry.id   AF-A0A537RLM9-F1
#
_cell.length_a   1.000
_cell.length_b   1.000
_cell.length_c   1.000
_cell.angle_alpha   90.00
_cell.angle_beta   90.00
_cell.angle_gamma   90.00
#
_symmetry.space_group_name_H-M   'P 1'
#
loop_
_entity.id
_entity.type
_entity.pdbx_description
1 polymer ?
#
loop_
_entity_poly.entity_id
_entity_poly.type
_entity_poly.pdbx_seq_one_letter_code
_entity_poly.pdbx_strand_id
1 'polypeptide(L)'
;MMGKGAKAGVVLLWACAFMAAVAGPVLAQNKELSDKSVSTLMRYAWGMVPEKFTTPTGKTIIVDKSKASEAIVPLDTAREVIRVARLSAYAQLCELPEEQRANFQTFMRREEAKSKWTDQQMLFINQLHLFTVMTLTGKVALIEKDGDKQVVVQESRPLKTESCTDTERKKVQEQVMTFVNSAPIPGAPAAAATAAPPSLPAKRAEPTPTSQKK
;
A
#
# COMPACT_ATOMS: atom_id res chain seq x y z
N MET A 1 -1.20 14.08 73.50
CA MET A 1 -2.66 14.02 73.69
C MET A 1 -3.26 13.29 72.49
N MET A 2 -3.48 11.98 72.61
CA MET A 2 -4.15 11.17 71.58
C MET A 2 -5.45 10.63 72.18
N GLY A 3 -6.58 11.14 71.72
CA GLY A 3 -7.93 10.76 72.13
C GLY A 3 -8.60 9.91 71.05
N LYS A 4 -9.22 8.82 71.50
CA LYS A 4 -9.83 7.70 70.78
C LYS A 4 -11.11 8.06 70.03
N GLY A 5 -11.46 7.25 69.03
CA GLY A 5 -12.82 7.16 68.49
C GLY A 5 -13.00 5.94 67.57
N ALA A 6 -13.29 4.79 68.17
CA ALA A 6 -13.57 3.51 67.50
C ALA A 6 -15.02 3.39 67.00
N LYS A 7 -15.24 2.49 66.02
CA LYS A 7 -16.34 1.49 65.91
C LYS A 7 -16.23 0.81 64.52
N ALA A 8 -15.80 -0.46 64.42
CA ALA A 8 -16.60 -1.70 64.50
C ALA A 8 -17.57 -1.86 63.31
N GLY A 9 -17.75 -2.96 62.58
CA GLY A 9 -17.16 -4.31 62.44
C GLY A 9 -17.34 -4.68 60.94
N VAL A 10 -17.28 -5.89 60.40
CA VAL A 10 -17.35 -7.29 60.85
C VAL A 10 -16.65 -8.09 59.73
N VAL A 11 -15.89 -9.11 60.13
CA VAL A 11 -15.22 -10.11 59.29
C VAL A 11 -16.22 -11.21 58.91
N LEU A 12 -16.14 -11.75 57.68
CA LEU A 12 -16.29 -13.18 57.29
C LEU A 12 -16.40 -13.26 55.74
N LEU A 13 -15.34 -13.61 55.02
CA LEU A 13 -15.04 -14.97 54.52
C LEU A 13 -16.23 -15.65 53.81
N TRP A 14 -16.22 -15.73 52.47
CA TRP A 14 -15.91 -16.95 51.71
C TRP A 14 -16.08 -16.77 50.18
N ALA A 15 -15.11 -17.31 49.45
CA ALA A 15 -15.18 -17.97 48.13
C ALA A 15 -16.05 -17.38 47.00
N CYS A 16 -15.41 -16.98 45.89
CA CYS A 16 -15.51 -17.65 44.58
C CYS A 16 -14.81 -16.84 43.47
N ALA A 17 -13.97 -17.54 42.70
CA ALA A 17 -13.43 -17.19 41.37
C ALA A 17 -12.64 -15.88 41.26
N PHE A 18 -11.29 -15.88 41.28
CA PHE A 18 -10.46 -16.44 40.20
C PHE A 18 -11.18 -16.57 38.85
N MET A 19 -11.80 -15.50 38.38
CA MET A 19 -11.94 -15.29 36.94
C MET A 19 -10.57 -14.89 36.41
N ALA A 20 -9.84 -15.91 35.98
CA ALA A 20 -8.96 -15.79 34.84
C ALA A 20 -9.79 -15.21 33.68
N ALA A 21 -9.86 -13.87 33.62
CA ALA A 21 -10.05 -13.20 32.35
C ALA A 21 -8.74 -13.44 31.60
N VAL A 22 -8.71 -14.58 30.90
CA VAL A 22 -7.90 -14.80 29.72
C VAL A 22 -7.60 -13.45 29.09
N ALA A 23 -6.32 -13.10 29.06
CA ALA A 23 -5.76 -12.28 28.02
C ALA A 23 -6.08 -12.98 26.69
N GLY A 24 -7.32 -12.85 26.23
CA GLY A 24 -7.63 -13.05 24.83
C GLY A 24 -6.72 -12.11 24.06
N PRO A 25 -6.22 -12.52 22.88
CA PRO A 25 -5.46 -11.60 22.07
C PRO A 25 -6.35 -10.37 21.91
N VAL A 26 -5.86 -9.23 22.40
CA VAL A 26 -6.21 -7.96 21.78
C VAL A 26 -5.74 -8.15 20.34
N LEU A 27 -6.61 -8.71 19.51
CA LEU A 27 -6.60 -8.48 18.09
C LEU A 27 -6.66 -6.97 18.03
N ALA A 28 -5.48 -6.35 17.89
CA ALA A 28 -5.35 -4.94 17.61
C ALA A 28 -6.33 -4.71 16.46
N GLN A 29 -7.45 -4.06 16.81
CA GLN A 29 -8.62 -4.08 15.98
C GLN A 29 -8.19 -3.59 14.60
N ASN A 30 -8.73 -4.23 13.56
CA ASN A 30 -8.93 -3.62 12.26
C ASN A 30 -9.73 -2.32 12.48
N LYS A 31 -9.10 -1.28 13.03
CA LYS A 31 -9.70 0.02 13.20
C LYS A 31 -9.78 0.56 11.80
N GLU A 32 -10.95 0.35 11.22
CA GLU A 32 -11.26 0.78 9.88
C GLU A 32 -10.82 2.23 9.74
N LEU A 33 -10.12 2.53 8.65
CA LEU A 33 -9.61 3.88 8.42
C LEU A 33 -10.77 4.85 8.42
N SER A 34 -10.71 5.86 9.30
CA SER A 34 -11.72 6.92 9.34
C SER A 34 -11.85 7.57 7.96
N ASP A 35 -13.07 7.93 7.57
CA ASP A 35 -13.34 8.54 6.26
C ASP A 35 -12.49 9.80 6.05
N LYS A 36 -12.28 10.58 7.11
CA LYS A 36 -11.40 11.75 7.08
C LYS A 36 -9.96 11.40 6.71
N SER A 37 -9.43 10.29 7.24
CA SER A 37 -8.09 9.81 6.89
C SER A 37 -8.04 9.33 5.44
N VAL A 38 -9.04 8.57 5.00
CA VAL A 38 -9.15 8.09 3.60
C VAL A 38 -9.21 9.26 2.63
N SER A 39 -10.12 10.20 2.83
CA SER A 39 -10.26 11.42 2.01
C SER A 39 -8.99 12.25 1.98
N THR A 40 -8.26 12.32 3.10
CA THR A 40 -6.98 13.05 3.16
C THR A 40 -5.93 12.38 2.29
N LEU A 41 -5.79 11.06 2.35
CA LEU A 41 -4.86 10.31 1.50
C LEU A 41 -5.24 10.43 0.02
N MET A 42 -6.53 10.37 -0.30
CA MET A 42 -7.04 10.56 -1.66
C MET A 42 -6.72 11.95 -2.22
N ARG A 43 -6.92 13.00 -1.42
CA ARG A 43 -6.60 14.38 -1.80
C ARG A 43 -5.12 14.56 -2.09
N TYR A 44 -4.24 13.99 -1.26
CA TYR A 44 -2.80 14.07 -1.53
C TYR A 44 -2.39 13.22 -2.73
N ALA A 45 -2.94 12.02 -2.88
CA ALA A 45 -2.72 11.19 -4.06
C ALA A 45 -3.16 11.91 -5.35
N TRP A 46 -4.27 12.67 -5.32
CA TRP A 46 -4.70 13.49 -6.44
C TRP A 46 -3.65 14.51 -6.88
N GLY A 47 -2.89 15.07 -5.94
CA GLY A 47 -1.77 15.95 -6.23
C GLY A 47 -0.69 15.31 -7.10
N MET A 48 -0.51 13.99 -7.02
CA MET A 48 0.50 13.22 -7.77
C MET A 48 0.03 12.77 -9.15
N VAL A 49 -1.28 12.74 -9.41
CA VAL A 49 -1.82 12.32 -10.71
C VAL A 49 -1.36 13.31 -11.80
N PRO A 50 -0.67 12.87 -12.86
CA PRO A 50 -0.28 13.78 -13.95
C PRO A 50 -1.50 14.14 -14.81
N GLU A 51 -1.47 15.31 -15.46
CA GLU A 51 -2.50 15.74 -16.44
C GLU A 51 -2.54 14.84 -17.68
N LYS A 52 -1.40 14.21 -18.01
CA LYS A 52 -1.27 13.29 -19.13
C LYS A 52 -0.43 12.10 -18.71
N PHE A 53 -0.93 10.90 -18.97
CA PHE A 53 -0.23 9.65 -18.68
C PHE A 53 -0.31 8.72 -19.88
N THR A 54 0.83 8.19 -20.32
CA THR A 54 0.87 7.17 -21.37
C THR A 54 1.13 5.82 -20.73
N THR A 55 0.17 4.91 -20.89
CA THR A 55 0.29 3.53 -20.41
C THR A 55 1.37 2.76 -21.18
N PRO A 56 1.89 1.64 -20.64
CA PRO A 56 2.85 0.78 -21.35
C PRO A 56 2.35 0.23 -22.69
N THR A 57 1.03 0.15 -22.89
CA THR A 57 0.41 -0.29 -24.14
C THR A 57 0.28 0.83 -25.18
N GLY A 58 0.73 2.05 -24.86
CA GLY A 58 0.69 3.22 -25.76
C GLY A 58 -0.59 4.05 -25.66
N LYS A 59 -1.59 3.63 -24.88
CA LYS A 59 -2.81 4.42 -24.65
C LYS A 59 -2.50 5.64 -23.79
N THR A 60 -2.91 6.83 -24.26
CA THR A 60 -2.78 8.09 -23.54
C THR A 60 -4.07 8.39 -22.76
N ILE A 61 -3.93 8.67 -21.47
CA ILE A 61 -4.99 9.11 -20.57
C ILE A 61 -4.77 10.61 -20.32
N ILE A 62 -5.80 11.41 -20.62
CA ILE A 62 -5.82 12.84 -20.30
C ILE A 62 -6.70 13.02 -19.07
N VAL A 63 -6.18 13.75 -18.08
CA VAL A 63 -6.83 14.01 -16.80
C VAL A 63 -7.05 15.50 -16.68
N ASP A 64 -8.32 15.90 -16.60
CA ASP A 64 -8.68 17.27 -16.25
C ASP A 64 -8.57 17.44 -14.73
N LYS A 65 -7.53 18.17 -14.29
CA LYS A 65 -7.25 18.38 -12.86
C LYS A 65 -8.34 19.19 -12.15
N SER A 66 -9.18 19.91 -12.90
CA SER A 66 -10.35 20.62 -12.37
C SER A 66 -11.55 19.71 -12.11
N LYS A 67 -11.58 18.50 -12.70
CA LYS A 67 -12.69 17.54 -12.62
C LYS A 67 -12.31 16.27 -11.85
N ALA A 68 -11.79 16.45 -10.64
CA ALA A 68 -11.35 15.33 -9.81
C ALA A 68 -12.42 14.23 -9.60
N SER A 69 -13.70 14.60 -9.58
CA SER A 69 -14.82 13.66 -9.42
C SER A 69 -14.94 12.61 -10.54
N GLU A 70 -14.39 12.86 -11.73
CA GLU A 70 -14.43 11.91 -12.84
C GLU A 70 -13.37 10.79 -12.70
N ALA A 71 -12.30 11.07 -11.96
CA ALA A 71 -11.17 10.16 -11.75
C ALA A 71 -11.16 9.52 -10.35
N ILE A 72 -11.67 10.22 -9.33
CA ILE A 72 -11.64 9.74 -7.95
C ILE A 72 -12.65 8.62 -7.75
N VAL A 73 -12.21 7.51 -7.15
CA VAL A 73 -13.05 6.36 -6.82
C VAL A 73 -13.80 6.56 -5.49
N PRO A 74 -14.92 5.84 -5.26
CA PRO A 74 -15.64 5.90 -3.99
C PRO A 74 -14.78 5.54 -2.77
N LEU A 75 -15.14 6.08 -1.60
CA LEU A 75 -14.39 5.92 -0.35
C LEU A 75 -14.11 4.47 0.02
N ASP A 76 -15.06 3.56 -0.17
CA ASP A 76 -14.86 2.14 0.17
C ASP A 76 -13.80 1.48 -0.70
N THR A 77 -13.75 1.84 -1.98
CA THR A 77 -12.69 1.38 -2.89
C THR A 77 -11.35 1.97 -2.46
N ALA A 78 -11.30 3.28 -2.19
CA ALA A 78 -10.08 3.93 -1.70
C ALA A 78 -9.57 3.32 -0.39
N ARG A 79 -10.47 2.98 0.54
CA ARG A 79 -10.12 2.33 1.81
C ARG A 79 -9.46 0.97 1.59
N GLU A 80 -9.93 0.22 0.59
CA GLU A 80 -9.30 -1.05 0.21
C GLU A 80 -7.94 -0.84 -0.46
N VAL A 81 -7.83 0.11 -1.40
CA VAL A 81 -6.55 0.48 -2.03
C VAL A 81 -5.50 0.80 -0.96
N ILE A 82 -5.85 1.60 0.04
CA ILE A 82 -4.94 1.99 1.14
C ILE A 82 -4.56 0.78 2.01
N ARG A 83 -5.47 -0.17 2.25
CA ARG A 83 -5.16 -1.40 3.00
C ARG A 83 -4.17 -2.28 2.24
N VAL A 84 -4.38 -2.48 0.95
CA VAL A 84 -3.45 -3.24 0.09
C VAL A 84 -2.10 -2.51 0.01
N ALA A 85 -2.10 -1.19 -0.14
CA ALA A 85 -0.87 -0.40 -0.18
C ALA A 85 -0.07 -0.47 1.14
N ARG A 86 -0.73 -0.57 2.30
CA ARG A 86 -0.05 -0.81 3.58
C ARG A 86 0.70 -2.15 3.59
N LEU A 87 0.09 -3.21 3.06
CA LEU A 87 0.77 -4.51 2.92
C LEU A 87 1.97 -4.40 1.99
N SER A 88 1.84 -3.70 0.85
CA SER A 88 2.96 -3.42 -0.05
C SER A 88 4.07 -2.61 0.63
N ALA A 89 3.73 -1.63 1.48
CA ALA A 89 4.70 -0.83 2.21
C ALA A 89 5.46 -1.69 3.23
N TYR A 90 4.79 -2.56 3.98
CA TYR A 90 5.45 -3.48 4.90
C TYR A 90 6.34 -4.47 4.17
N ALA A 91 5.88 -5.03 3.05
CA ALA A 91 6.71 -5.89 2.20
C ALA A 91 7.98 -5.15 1.73
N GLN A 92 7.86 -3.88 1.35
CA GLN A 92 9.02 -3.06 0.96
C GLN A 92 9.99 -2.81 2.11
N LEU A 93 9.48 -2.48 3.31
CA LEU A 93 10.31 -2.27 4.51
C LEU A 93 11.00 -3.56 4.96
N CYS A 94 10.38 -4.71 4.72
CA CYS A 94 10.93 -6.04 5.03
C CYS A 94 11.70 -6.68 3.87
N GLU A 95 12.04 -5.93 2.81
CA GLU A 95 12.81 -6.42 1.65
C GLU A 95 12.20 -7.68 1.02
N LEU A 96 10.88 -7.68 0.85
CA LEU A 96 10.08 -8.73 0.21
C LEU A 96 9.53 -8.21 -1.14
N PRO A 97 10.38 -8.04 -2.17
CA PRO A 97 9.99 -7.40 -3.42
C PRO A 97 8.99 -8.22 -4.24
N GLU A 98 9.08 -9.55 -4.19
CA GLU A 98 8.16 -10.42 -4.94
C GLU A 98 6.77 -10.44 -4.31
N GLU A 99 6.69 -10.47 -2.97
CA GLU A 99 5.44 -10.29 -2.23
C GLU A 99 4.83 -8.92 -2.49
N GLN A 100 5.64 -7.85 -2.46
CA GLN A 100 5.17 -6.50 -2.77
C GLN A 100 4.54 -6.44 -4.17
N ARG A 101 5.21 -7.03 -5.16
CA ARG A 101 4.75 -7.11 -6.55
C ARG A 101 3.49 -7.94 -6.67
N ALA A 102 3.46 -9.14 -6.10
CA ALA A 102 2.33 -10.05 -6.14
C ALA A 102 1.08 -9.42 -5.51
N ASN A 103 1.24 -8.74 -4.37
CA ASN A 103 0.17 -8.00 -3.69
C ASN A 103 -0.45 -6.94 -4.61
N PHE A 104 0.39 -6.08 -5.19
CA PHE A 104 -0.08 -5.00 -6.07
C PHE A 104 -0.73 -5.54 -7.35
N GLN A 105 -0.07 -6.47 -8.03
CA GLN A 105 -0.58 -7.04 -9.29
C GLN A 105 -1.89 -7.79 -9.10
N THR A 106 -2.03 -8.54 -7.99
CA THR A 106 -3.27 -9.24 -7.68
C THR A 106 -4.42 -8.27 -7.47
N PHE A 107 -4.18 -7.20 -6.71
CA PHE A 107 -5.18 -6.16 -6.50
C PHE A 107 -5.56 -5.46 -7.82
N MET A 108 -4.58 -5.01 -8.61
CA MET A 108 -4.85 -4.31 -9.86
C MET A 108 -5.59 -5.19 -10.87
N ARG A 109 -5.17 -6.44 -11.06
CA ARG A 109 -5.86 -7.39 -11.94
C ARG A 109 -7.32 -7.61 -11.52
N ARG A 110 -7.57 -7.68 -10.22
CA ARG A 110 -8.93 -7.82 -9.68
C ARG A 110 -9.76 -6.56 -9.94
N GLU A 111 -9.20 -5.37 -9.78
CA GLU A 111 -9.91 -4.12 -10.10
C GLU A 111 -10.20 -3.99 -11.60
N GLU A 112 -9.25 -4.35 -12.46
CA GLU A 112 -9.43 -4.39 -13.91
C GLU A 112 -10.53 -5.38 -14.32
N ALA A 113 -10.52 -6.58 -13.73
CA ALA A 113 -11.51 -7.62 -14.01
C ALA A 113 -12.94 -7.21 -13.63
N LYS A 114 -13.12 -6.26 -12.71
CA LYS A 114 -14.45 -5.71 -12.39
C LYS A 114 -15.06 -4.92 -13.57
N SER A 115 -14.27 -4.50 -14.55
CA SER A 115 -14.71 -3.80 -15.78
C SER A 115 -15.66 -2.61 -15.54
N LYS A 116 -15.58 -1.98 -14.36
CA LYS A 116 -16.46 -0.88 -13.94
C LYS A 116 -15.75 0.45 -13.79
N TRP A 117 -14.42 0.44 -13.89
CA TRP A 117 -13.58 1.61 -13.70
C TRP A 117 -13.19 2.22 -15.04
N THR A 118 -13.24 3.55 -15.12
CA THR A 118 -12.65 4.27 -16.27
C THR A 118 -11.13 4.22 -16.21
N ASP A 119 -10.45 4.54 -17.32
CA ASP A 119 -8.99 4.61 -17.32
C ASP A 119 -8.45 5.64 -16.32
N GLN A 120 -9.15 6.77 -16.15
CA GLN A 120 -8.78 7.79 -15.18
C GLN A 120 -8.92 7.26 -13.74
N GLN A 121 -9.96 6.47 -13.46
CA GLN A 121 -10.15 5.82 -12.16
C GLN A 121 -9.10 4.75 -11.89
N MET A 122 -8.75 3.93 -12.89
CA MET A 122 -7.66 2.97 -12.78
C MET A 122 -6.31 3.64 -12.56
N LEU A 123 -6.05 4.76 -13.24
CA LEU A 123 -4.88 5.60 -13.00
C LEU A 123 -4.88 6.14 -11.56
N PHE A 124 -6.01 6.69 -11.09
CA PHE A 124 -6.12 7.19 -9.73
C PHE A 124 -5.92 6.09 -8.67
N ILE A 125 -6.48 4.89 -8.87
CA ILE A 125 -6.28 3.72 -8.01
C ILE A 125 -4.77 3.41 -7.88
N ASN A 126 -4.06 3.37 -9.01
CA ASN A 126 -2.61 3.14 -9.03
C ASN A 126 -1.86 4.24 -8.27
N GLN A 127 -2.18 5.51 -8.52
CA GLN A 127 -1.53 6.64 -7.85
C GLN A 127 -1.82 6.68 -6.35
N LEU A 128 -3.03 6.34 -5.91
CA LEU A 128 -3.37 6.25 -4.49
C LEU A 128 -2.59 5.13 -3.79
N HIS A 129 -2.42 3.98 -4.45
CA HIS A 129 -1.59 2.90 -3.93
C HIS A 129 -0.13 3.36 -3.80
N LEU A 130 0.46 3.88 -4.88
CA LEU A 130 1.84 4.36 -4.91
C LEU A 130 2.10 5.45 -3.86
N PHE A 131 1.24 6.47 -3.79
CA PHE A 131 1.33 7.53 -2.80
C PHE A 131 1.32 6.98 -1.38
N THR A 132 0.43 6.02 -1.09
CA THR A 132 0.32 5.40 0.23
C THR A 132 1.60 4.63 0.58
N VAL A 133 2.12 3.82 -0.35
CA VAL A 133 3.39 3.10 -0.16
C VAL A 133 4.52 4.08 0.13
N MET A 134 4.72 5.08 -0.72
CA MET A 134 5.81 6.04 -0.56
C MET A 134 5.68 6.88 0.72
N THR A 135 4.46 7.20 1.15
CA THR A 135 4.23 7.90 2.42
C THR A 135 4.68 7.05 3.60
N LEU A 136 4.31 5.77 3.62
CA LEU A 136 4.64 4.84 4.71
C LEU A 136 6.12 4.48 4.73
N THR A 137 6.77 4.41 3.58
CA THR A 137 8.20 4.14 3.47
C THR A 137 9.07 5.38 3.64
N GLY A 138 8.47 6.57 3.81
CA GLY A 138 9.18 7.82 4.07
C GLY A 138 9.68 8.57 2.82
N LYS A 139 9.29 8.13 1.62
CA LYS A 139 9.68 8.71 0.32
C LYS A 139 8.83 9.91 -0.12
N VAL A 140 7.84 10.32 0.68
CA VAL A 140 7.05 11.54 0.43
C VAL A 140 7.31 12.57 1.52
N ALA A 141 7.54 13.82 1.12
CA ALA A 141 7.32 15.00 1.97
C ALA A 141 6.05 15.73 1.56
N LEU A 142 5.35 16.26 2.56
CA LEU A 142 4.30 17.25 2.35
C LEU A 142 4.94 18.61 2.63
N ILE A 143 5.07 19.45 1.60
CA ILE A 143 5.58 20.81 1.71
C ILE A 143 4.37 21.75 1.65
N GLU A 144 4.26 22.65 2.61
CA GLU A 144 3.23 23.69 2.59
C GLU A 144 3.73 24.84 1.71
N LYS A 145 2.97 25.15 0.65
CA LYS A 145 3.22 26.28 -0.24
C LYS A 145 1.92 27.04 -0.42
N ASP A 146 1.95 28.33 -0.08
CA ASP A 146 0.80 29.23 -0.21
C ASP A 146 -0.47 28.76 0.55
N GLY A 147 -0.28 28.08 1.69
CA GLY A 147 -1.37 27.51 2.50
C GLY A 147 -1.89 26.14 2.02
N ASP A 148 -1.40 25.65 0.87
CA ASP A 148 -1.71 24.33 0.33
C ASP A 148 -0.54 23.35 0.50
N LYS A 149 -0.85 22.14 0.99
CA LYS A 149 0.13 21.06 1.17
C LYS A 149 0.37 20.33 -0.16
N GLN A 150 1.52 20.55 -0.76
CA GLN A 150 1.99 19.88 -1.97
C GLN A 150 2.73 18.59 -1.64
N VAL A 151 2.54 17.57 -2.49
CA VAL A 151 3.21 16.28 -2.38
C VAL A 151 4.52 16.32 -3.16
N VAL A 152 5.64 16.12 -2.47
CA VAL A 152 6.97 16.01 -3.08
C VAL A 152 7.52 14.61 -2.87
N VAL A 153 7.83 13.93 -3.96
CA VAL A 153 8.48 12.61 -3.94
C VAL A 153 9.99 12.80 -3.80
N GLN A 154 10.58 12.14 -2.81
CA GLN A 154 12.00 12.13 -2.52
C GLN A 154 12.55 10.72 -2.74
N GLU A 155 12.83 10.39 -3.99
CA GLU A 155 13.25 9.04 -4.37
C GLU A 155 14.59 8.62 -3.75
N SER A 156 15.50 9.58 -3.58
CA SER A 156 16.84 9.42 -3.02
C SER A 156 16.85 9.25 -1.50
N ARG A 157 15.70 9.44 -0.83
CA ARG A 157 15.63 9.26 0.62
C ARG A 157 15.68 7.75 0.95
N PRO A 158 16.57 7.32 1.85
CA PRO A 158 16.54 5.94 2.34
C PRO A 158 15.22 5.63 3.02
N LEU A 159 14.84 4.36 3.02
CA LEU A 159 13.64 3.89 3.72
C LEU A 159 13.76 4.20 5.21
N LYS A 160 12.61 4.45 5.86
CA LYS A 160 12.55 5.02 7.22
C LYS A 160 13.02 4.09 8.36
N THR A 161 13.39 2.84 8.11
CA THR A 161 13.67 1.84 9.17
C THR A 161 14.85 0.93 8.85
N GLU A 162 15.46 0.36 9.90
CA GLU A 162 16.28 -0.86 9.80
C GLU A 162 15.41 -2.02 9.27
N SER A 163 16.03 -2.98 8.61
CA SER A 163 15.33 -4.11 7.97
C SER A 163 14.61 -4.97 9.01
N CYS A 164 13.46 -5.56 8.62
CA CYS A 164 12.65 -6.39 9.50
C CYS A 164 13.40 -7.61 10.03
N THR A 165 13.09 -8.01 11.27
CA THR A 165 13.48 -9.31 11.83
C THR A 165 12.87 -10.46 11.03
N ASP A 166 13.42 -11.67 11.13
CA ASP A 166 12.89 -12.85 10.43
C ASP A 166 11.43 -13.15 10.79
N THR A 167 11.07 -12.95 12.07
CA THR A 167 9.70 -13.13 12.56
C THR A 167 8.75 -12.12 11.93
N GLU A 168 9.14 -10.85 11.84
CA GLU A 168 8.34 -9.81 11.18
C GLU A 168 8.22 -10.07 9.68
N ARG A 169 9.31 -10.45 9.04
CA ARG A 169 9.36 -10.78 7.62
C ARG A 169 8.39 -11.92 7.28
N LYS A 170 8.42 -13.01 8.04
CA LYS A 170 7.46 -14.13 7.89
C LYS A 170 6.02 -13.69 8.07
N LYS A 171 5.74 -12.87 9.10
CA LYS A 171 4.40 -12.34 9.33
C LYS A 171 3.89 -11.48 8.16
N VAL A 172 4.73 -10.59 7.64
CA VAL A 172 4.38 -9.75 6.49
C VAL A 172 4.15 -10.61 5.24
N GLN A 173 5.01 -11.60 5.02
CA GLN A 173 4.86 -12.56 3.93
C GLN A 173 3.52 -13.32 4.03
N GLU A 174 3.17 -13.86 5.20
CA GLU A 174 1.90 -14.55 5.44
C GLU A 174 0.69 -13.64 5.20
N GLN A 175 0.73 -12.40 5.67
CA GLN A 175 -0.35 -11.43 5.46
C GLN A 175 -0.54 -11.09 3.97
N VAL A 176 0.56 -10.87 3.24
CA VAL A 176 0.52 -10.63 1.80
C VAL A 176 -0.02 -11.86 1.07
N MET A 177 0.50 -13.05 1.37
CA MET A 177 0.08 -14.28 0.70
C MET A 177 -1.37 -14.64 1.02
N THR A 178 -1.86 -14.31 2.22
CA THR A 178 -3.28 -14.44 2.55
C THR A 178 -4.13 -13.56 1.62
N PHE A 179 -3.74 -12.31 1.38
CA PHE A 179 -4.45 -11.44 0.44
C PHE A 179 -4.37 -11.98 -1.01
N VAL A 180 -3.17 -12.36 -1.45
CA VAL A 180 -2.94 -12.87 -2.81
C VAL A 180 -3.77 -14.13 -3.09
N ASN A 181 -3.83 -15.05 -2.12
CA ASN A 181 -4.56 -16.32 -2.26
C ASN A 181 -6.08 -16.17 -2.09
N SER A 182 -6.54 -15.12 -1.39
CA SER A 182 -7.97 -14.90 -1.14
C SER A 182 -8.65 -14.01 -2.18
N ALA A 183 -7.90 -13.28 -3.00
CA ALA A 183 -8.44 -12.43 -4.04
C ALA A 183 -8.98 -13.29 -5.20
N PRO A 184 -10.31 -13.43 -5.37
CA PRO A 184 -10.85 -14.15 -6.51
C PRO A 184 -10.48 -13.36 -7.77
N ILE A 185 -10.02 -14.05 -8.81
CA ILE A 185 -9.91 -13.47 -10.15
C ILE A 185 -11.26 -13.72 -10.84
N PRO A 186 -12.15 -12.72 -11.01
CA PRO A 186 -13.34 -12.92 -11.82
C PRO A 186 -12.89 -13.04 -13.28
N GLY A 187 -13.04 -14.23 -13.87
CA GLY A 187 -12.93 -14.46 -15.32
C GLY A 187 -11.62 -13.98 -15.95
N ALA A 188 -10.53 -14.72 -15.75
CA ALA A 188 -9.38 -14.59 -16.64
C ALA A 188 -9.75 -15.16 -18.04
N PRO A 189 -9.67 -14.40 -19.14
CA PRO A 189 -9.47 -15.03 -20.43
C PRO A 189 -8.09 -15.72 -20.40
N ALA A 190 -8.09 -17.01 -20.72
CA ALA A 190 -6.91 -17.86 -20.76
C ALA A 190 -5.96 -17.45 -21.90
N ALA A 191 -5.26 -16.32 -21.77
CA ALA A 191 -4.29 -15.86 -22.76
C ALA A 191 -3.25 -14.90 -22.16
N ALA A 192 -2.59 -15.27 -21.06
CA ALA A 192 -1.39 -14.57 -20.62
C ALA A 192 -0.38 -15.46 -19.85
N ALA A 193 -0.43 -16.78 -20.08
CA ALA A 193 0.53 -17.74 -19.50
C ALA A 193 1.65 -18.16 -20.48
N THR A 194 1.86 -17.40 -21.56
CA THR A 194 2.98 -17.60 -22.48
C THR A 194 3.54 -16.27 -22.95
N ALA A 195 4.19 -15.55 -22.05
CA ALA A 195 5.23 -14.60 -22.43
C ALA A 195 6.46 -14.94 -21.59
N ALA A 196 7.36 -15.74 -22.19
CA ALA A 196 8.70 -15.94 -21.68
C ALA A 196 9.38 -14.55 -21.52
N PRO A 197 10.27 -14.38 -20.52
CA PRO A 197 10.98 -13.12 -20.34
C PRO A 197 11.76 -12.77 -21.62
N PRO A 198 11.80 -11.49 -22.03
CA PRO A 198 12.60 -11.08 -23.17
C PRO A 198 14.07 -11.35 -22.86
N SER A 199 14.66 -12.29 -23.60
CA SER A 199 16.11 -12.43 -23.68
C SER A 199 16.70 -11.13 -24.21
N LEU A 200 17.58 -10.52 -23.42
CA LEU A 200 18.41 -9.38 -23.82
C LEU A 200 19.08 -9.67 -25.17
N PRO A 201 19.03 -8.75 -26.16
CA PRO A 201 19.75 -8.95 -27.41
C PRO A 201 21.26 -8.93 -27.15
N ALA A 202 21.94 -9.94 -27.68
CA ALA A 202 23.39 -10.06 -27.65
C ALA A 202 24.05 -8.81 -28.24
N LYS A 203 25.03 -8.32 -27.48
CA LYS A 203 25.94 -7.21 -27.81
C LYS A 203 26.46 -7.35 -29.24
N ARG A 204 26.11 -6.40 -30.12
CA ARG A 204 26.65 -6.31 -31.48
C ARG A 204 28.13 -5.96 -31.40
N ALA A 205 28.99 -6.82 -31.94
CA ALA A 205 30.41 -6.55 -32.10
C ALA A 205 30.63 -5.40 -33.10
N GLU A 206 31.43 -4.42 -32.70
CA GLU A 206 31.96 -3.38 -33.59
C GLU A 206 32.89 -4.00 -34.64
N PRO A 207 32.86 -3.54 -35.91
CA PRO A 207 33.88 -3.89 -36.88
C PRO A 207 35.13 -3.01 -36.68
N THR A 208 36.28 -3.68 -36.59
CA THR A 208 37.63 -3.10 -36.57
C THR A 208 37.92 -2.33 -37.87
N PRO A 209 38.60 -1.16 -37.84
CA PRO A 209 38.95 -0.44 -39.05
C PRO A 209 40.16 -1.10 -39.73
N THR A 210 39.99 -1.57 -40.97
CA THR A 210 41.09 -2.02 -41.81
C THR A 210 41.67 -0.85 -42.60
N SER A 211 42.96 -0.64 -42.37
CA SER A 211 43.88 0.24 -43.08
C SER A 211 43.87 0.03 -44.59
N GLN A 212 43.74 1.11 -45.38
CA GLN A 212 44.13 1.10 -46.79
C GLN A 212 45.25 2.12 -47.04
N LYS A 213 46.44 1.57 -47.29
CA LYS A 213 47.51 2.16 -48.10
C LYS A 213 47.01 2.32 -49.54
N LYS A 214 47.05 3.54 -50.10
CA LYS A 214 47.96 3.92 -51.18
C LYS A 214 47.89 5.41 -51.46
#